data_AF-A0A255SXA8-F1
#
_entry.id   AF-A0A255SXA8-F1
#
_cell.length_a   1.000
_cell.length_b   1.000
_cell.length_c   1.000
_cell.angle_alpha   90.00
_cell.angle_beta   90.00
_cell.angle_gamma   90.00
#
_symmetry.space_group_name_H-M   'P 1'
#
loop_
_entity.id
_entity.type
_entity.pdbx_description
1 polymer ?
#
loop_
_entity_poly.entity_id
_entity_poly.type
_entity_poly.pdbx_seq_one_letter_code
_entity_poly.pdbx_strand_id
1 'polypeptide(L)'
;MKQILFFPMIAIALLMASCTVSDNPSDTPITPPEKEQAEYTLLFYGMGGGSNYGSSVLDGDIVAGNINDMIQAYGDFADKGNVVISYKFSPAFADSVYSQYTLADTPVEAGQKSFADYKGQTYRFALEKGKNIIESFANDKVYGPMESDYANPDSLTNFINWAVKEYPAKKYILVLSDHGGGYMPHYDLQYNKTRDIMNEATYGTSFSVHSLKYALQRANVHFDALYFDACLMNSLEYLYELKNQTDYFIASTFLVPGVGGDYQALLELLGSNDNLESALSQYPDRLVKFWDYYNCGNYNDVTVTRSSMLDAYGSVLKEFTSSLCDLYQNGTEDEKYIIESVTRNWTFRVLNSTSSYLLKNYVDDILSLLDDSFPQDLYYRYQSAHDNTIVSTATSPYFTRHDFAIDHSVLMGADGGYSKVGWSINEELWRLEPWYLRIYEKDGNYSSYYGFEESDEIYDISDYLAAHQDDAFRGSWPSTFADTYCTLEFSKVTGWDRWLLTSQVHPFSLSPADYELDIFGEYGDGDEEEESEEGVEAKLKAMHNYRFSLNNVKPLPEKKNWIRHDNNR
;
A
#
# COMPACT_ATOMS: atom_id res chain seq x y z
N MET A 1 39.88 -49.10 -48.64
CA MET A 1 39.70 -48.78 -47.20
C MET A 1 38.63 -47.71 -47.10
N LYS A 2 37.57 -48.03 -46.33
CA LYS A 2 36.45 -47.20 -45.83
C LYS A 2 35.61 -46.46 -46.89
N GLN A 3 34.45 -46.99 -47.33
CA GLN A 3 33.13 -47.06 -46.65
C GLN A 3 32.46 -45.68 -46.53
N ILE A 4 31.18 -45.41 -46.81
CA ILE A 4 30.01 -46.21 -47.26
C ILE A 4 28.79 -45.25 -47.46
N LEU A 5 27.92 -45.56 -48.45
CA LEU A 5 26.45 -45.32 -48.65
C LEU A 5 25.81 -43.90 -48.45
N PHE A 6 25.15 -43.27 -49.45
CA PHE A 6 23.83 -43.51 -50.12
C PHE A 6 22.57 -43.07 -49.33
N PHE A 7 21.86 -42.04 -49.87
CA PHE A 7 20.40 -41.76 -50.08
C PHE A 7 19.31 -42.40 -49.15
N PRO A 8 18.00 -41.98 -49.14
CA PRO A 8 17.27 -40.87 -49.81
C PRO A 8 16.21 -40.14 -48.92
N MET A 9 15.42 -39.25 -49.57
CA MET A 9 14.15 -38.62 -49.15
C MET A 9 13.14 -39.55 -48.43
N ILE A 10 12.29 -39.00 -47.55
CA ILE A 10 10.79 -38.92 -47.64
C ILE A 10 10.17 -38.55 -46.28
N ALA A 11 9.31 -37.52 -46.33
CA ALA A 11 8.14 -37.19 -45.48
C ALA A 11 8.21 -37.32 -43.93
N ILE A 12 8.15 -36.17 -43.25
CA ILE A 12 7.14 -35.92 -42.20
C ILE A 12 6.66 -34.47 -42.36
N ALA A 13 5.47 -34.31 -42.95
CA ALA A 13 4.58 -33.20 -42.62
C ALA A 13 3.79 -33.61 -41.36
N LEU A 14 3.40 -32.60 -40.57
CA LEU A 14 2.61 -32.62 -39.32
C LEU A 14 3.43 -32.49 -38.03
N LEU A 15 2.96 -31.56 -37.19
CA LEU A 15 3.38 -31.20 -35.82
C LEU A 15 4.48 -30.14 -35.67
N MET A 16 4.16 -28.88 -35.99
CA MET A 16 4.67 -27.69 -35.27
C MET A 16 3.70 -26.53 -35.54
N ALA A 17 2.51 -26.58 -34.91
CA ALA A 17 1.61 -25.44 -34.82
C ALA A 17 1.17 -25.32 -33.36
N SER A 18 1.71 -24.28 -32.70
CA SER A 18 1.28 -23.60 -31.46
C SER A 18 2.42 -23.44 -30.45
N CYS A 19 3.44 -22.67 -30.83
CA CYS A 19 4.30 -22.01 -29.85
C CYS A 19 3.92 -20.53 -29.83
N THR A 20 3.34 -20.11 -28.69
CA THR A 20 3.48 -18.80 -28.05
C THR A 20 3.75 -17.61 -28.98
N VAL A 21 2.72 -16.79 -29.19
CA VAL A 21 2.92 -15.43 -29.73
C VAL A 21 3.84 -14.70 -28.75
N SER A 22 5.00 -14.26 -29.22
CA SER A 22 5.88 -13.37 -28.48
C SER A 22 5.18 -12.02 -28.34
N ASP A 23 4.68 -11.73 -27.14
CA ASP A 23 4.05 -10.46 -26.77
C ASP A 23 5.10 -9.37 -26.58
N ASN A 24 5.66 -8.87 -27.69
CA ASN A 24 6.36 -7.60 -27.66
C ASN A 24 5.32 -6.47 -27.60
N PRO A 25 5.40 -5.55 -26.63
CA PRO A 25 4.49 -4.42 -26.55
C PRO A 25 4.56 -3.60 -27.85
N SER A 26 3.40 -3.28 -28.40
CA SER A 26 3.29 -2.23 -29.42
C SER A 26 3.37 -0.89 -28.70
N ASP A 27 4.38 -0.08 -29.01
CA ASP A 27 4.48 1.31 -28.57
C ASP A 27 3.42 2.23 -29.20
N THR A 28 2.48 1.68 -29.97
CA THR A 28 1.40 2.43 -30.60
C THR A 28 0.21 2.55 -29.65
N PRO A 29 -0.22 3.77 -29.29
CA PRO A 29 -1.44 4.00 -28.53
C PRO A 29 -2.63 3.24 -29.10
N ILE A 30 -3.36 2.50 -28.25
CA ILE A 30 -4.61 1.86 -28.62
C ILE A 30 -5.74 2.85 -28.34
N THR A 31 -6.33 3.42 -29.39
CA THR A 31 -7.57 4.18 -29.26
C THR A 31 -8.74 3.21 -29.28
N PRO A 32 -9.61 3.18 -28.25
CA PRO A 32 -10.78 2.31 -28.26
C PRO A 32 -11.69 2.61 -29.47
N PRO A 33 -12.25 1.60 -30.15
CA PRO A 33 -13.21 1.84 -31.23
C PRO A 33 -14.47 2.56 -30.71
N GLU A 34 -14.95 3.59 -31.43
CA GLU A 34 -16.08 4.44 -31.00
C GLU A 34 -17.46 3.78 -31.09
N LYS A 35 -17.62 2.71 -31.88
CA LYS A 35 -18.89 2.03 -32.10
C LYS A 35 -18.85 0.70 -31.33
N GLU A 36 -19.76 0.54 -30.36
CA GLU A 36 -19.88 -0.62 -29.45
C GLU A 36 -18.97 -0.60 -28.22
N GLN A 37 -19.06 0.49 -27.43
CA GLN A 37 -18.42 0.56 -26.11
C GLN A 37 -19.41 0.25 -25.00
N ALA A 38 -18.97 -0.56 -24.02
CA ALA A 38 -19.68 -0.68 -22.76
C ALA A 38 -19.56 0.63 -21.94
N GLU A 39 -20.37 0.80 -20.89
CA GLU A 39 -20.21 1.96 -20.01
C GLU A 39 -18.92 1.85 -19.19
N TYR A 40 -18.66 0.65 -18.65
CA TYR A 40 -17.48 0.36 -17.82
C TYR A 40 -16.71 -0.86 -18.35
N THR A 41 -15.39 -0.84 -18.20
CA THR A 41 -14.57 -2.05 -18.16
C THR A 41 -13.75 -2.01 -16.88
N LEU A 42 -13.95 -3.01 -16.01
CA LEU A 42 -13.13 -3.24 -14.83
C LEU A 42 -12.00 -4.21 -15.19
N LEU A 43 -10.76 -3.77 -15.01
CA LEU A 43 -9.54 -4.53 -15.23
C LEU A 43 -9.00 -4.96 -13.87
N PHE A 44 -9.10 -6.23 -13.55
CA PHE A 44 -8.50 -6.80 -12.34
C PHE A 44 -7.13 -7.38 -12.67
N TYR A 45 -6.08 -6.80 -12.09
CA TYR A 45 -4.71 -7.28 -12.19
C TYR A 45 -4.22 -7.70 -10.81
N GLY A 46 -4.15 -9.01 -10.58
CA GLY A 46 -3.79 -9.54 -9.28
C GLY A 46 -2.95 -10.81 -9.38
N MET A 47 -2.40 -11.23 -8.27
CA MET A 47 -1.68 -12.50 -8.16
C MET A 47 -1.73 -13.01 -6.73
N GLY A 48 -1.57 -14.31 -6.55
CA GLY A 48 -1.49 -14.89 -5.22
C GLY A 48 -0.07 -15.22 -4.78
N GLY A 49 0.07 -15.43 -3.47
CA GLY A 49 1.23 -16.03 -2.81
C GLY A 49 2.58 -15.40 -3.15
N GLY A 50 2.65 -14.08 -3.18
CA GLY A 50 3.84 -13.30 -3.51
C GLY A 50 4.61 -12.80 -2.29
N SER A 51 5.09 -13.66 -1.38
CA SER A 51 6.08 -13.16 -0.42
C SER A 51 7.12 -14.20 0.00
N ASN A 52 8.37 -13.75 0.16
CA ASN A 52 9.39 -14.46 0.94
C ASN A 52 9.02 -14.57 2.45
N TYR A 53 7.81 -14.16 2.85
CA TYR A 53 7.38 -13.96 4.24
C TYR A 53 6.42 -15.05 4.78
N GLY A 54 6.26 -16.16 4.07
CA GLY A 54 5.48 -17.30 4.56
C GLY A 54 4.18 -17.52 3.79
N SER A 55 3.42 -18.51 4.22
CA SER A 55 2.23 -19.09 3.58
C SER A 55 1.06 -18.12 3.44
N SER A 56 1.17 -17.08 2.61
CA SER A 56 0.05 -16.17 2.38
C SER A 56 -1.03 -16.85 1.55
N VAL A 57 -2.18 -17.15 2.17
CA VAL A 57 -3.41 -17.76 1.63
C VAL A 57 -4.09 -16.94 0.51
N LEU A 58 -3.42 -15.92 -0.05
CA LEU A 58 -3.96 -14.99 -1.03
C LEU A 58 -4.53 -15.67 -2.28
N ASP A 59 -4.02 -16.84 -2.67
CA ASP A 59 -4.65 -17.57 -3.78
C ASP A 59 -6.08 -18.03 -3.48
N GLY A 60 -6.35 -18.47 -2.25
CA GLY A 60 -7.70 -18.79 -1.80
C GLY A 60 -8.55 -17.51 -1.72
N ASP A 61 -8.06 -16.50 -0.98
CA ASP A 61 -8.82 -15.28 -0.73
C ASP A 61 -9.18 -14.52 -2.02
N ILE A 62 -8.22 -14.35 -2.93
CA ILE A 62 -8.44 -13.60 -4.17
C ILE A 62 -9.28 -14.42 -5.17
N VAL A 63 -8.99 -15.71 -5.35
CA VAL A 63 -9.69 -16.49 -6.39
C VAL A 63 -11.07 -16.95 -5.92
N ALA A 64 -11.17 -17.54 -4.73
CA ALA A 64 -12.43 -18.07 -4.22
C ALA A 64 -13.31 -17.00 -3.56
N GLY A 65 -12.72 -15.91 -3.08
CA GLY A 65 -13.42 -14.70 -2.66
C GLY A 65 -13.60 -13.74 -3.84
N ASN A 66 -12.62 -12.88 -4.12
CA ASN A 66 -12.80 -11.71 -4.99
C ASN A 66 -13.24 -12.03 -6.43
N ILE A 67 -12.57 -12.96 -7.11
CA ILE A 67 -12.92 -13.37 -8.48
C ILE A 67 -14.28 -14.05 -8.51
N ASN A 68 -14.57 -14.89 -7.52
CA ASN A 68 -15.87 -15.54 -7.43
C ASN A 68 -17.00 -14.54 -7.15
N ASP A 69 -16.79 -13.54 -6.30
CA ASP A 69 -17.74 -12.46 -6.02
C ASP A 69 -18.02 -11.63 -7.27
N MET A 70 -16.96 -11.30 -8.03
CA MET A 70 -17.12 -10.68 -9.35
C MET A 70 -17.97 -11.53 -10.28
N ILE A 71 -17.74 -12.85 -10.34
CA ILE A 71 -18.51 -13.77 -11.19
C ILE A 71 -19.99 -13.83 -10.78
N GLN A 72 -20.27 -13.89 -9.49
CA GLN A 72 -21.64 -13.93 -8.98
C GLN A 72 -22.40 -12.63 -9.28
N ALA A 73 -21.75 -11.49 -9.09
CA ALA A 73 -22.34 -10.17 -9.37
C ALA A 73 -22.40 -9.83 -10.87
N TYR A 74 -21.60 -10.50 -11.71
CA TYR A 74 -21.49 -10.17 -13.13
C TYR A 74 -22.80 -10.32 -13.90
N GLY A 75 -23.67 -11.25 -13.48
CA GLY A 75 -24.95 -11.48 -14.17
C GLY A 75 -25.80 -10.22 -14.33
N ASP A 76 -25.86 -9.40 -13.29
CA ASP A 76 -26.61 -8.14 -13.25
C ASP A 76 -25.80 -6.97 -13.84
N PHE A 77 -24.48 -7.01 -13.74
CA PHE A 77 -23.58 -5.98 -14.28
C PHE A 77 -23.32 -6.09 -15.78
N ALA A 78 -23.45 -7.28 -16.38
CA ALA A 78 -23.01 -7.58 -17.75
C ALA A 78 -23.66 -6.71 -18.85
N ASP A 79 -24.84 -6.13 -18.59
CA ASP A 79 -25.50 -5.24 -19.55
C ASP A 79 -24.92 -3.80 -19.50
N LYS A 80 -24.17 -3.46 -18.45
CA LYS A 80 -23.55 -2.15 -18.23
C LYS A 80 -22.04 -2.14 -18.52
N GLY A 81 -21.35 -3.25 -18.26
CA GLY A 81 -19.90 -3.26 -18.35
C GLY A 81 -19.27 -4.64 -18.52
N ASN A 82 -17.96 -4.62 -18.79
CA ASN A 82 -17.11 -5.79 -18.85
C ASN A 82 -16.31 -5.93 -17.56
N VAL A 83 -15.99 -7.16 -17.18
CA VAL A 83 -14.97 -7.47 -16.17
C VAL A 83 -13.92 -8.37 -16.81
N VAL A 84 -12.67 -7.92 -16.79
CA VAL A 84 -11.53 -8.64 -17.35
C VAL A 84 -10.47 -8.84 -16.27
N ILE A 85 -9.92 -10.03 -16.23
CA ILE A 85 -9.09 -10.51 -15.13
C ILE A 85 -7.78 -11.00 -15.73
N SER A 86 -6.66 -10.57 -15.15
CA SER A 86 -5.35 -11.19 -15.31
C SER A 86 -4.88 -11.59 -13.93
N TYR A 87 -4.73 -12.90 -13.71
CA TYR A 87 -4.38 -13.48 -12.44
C TYR A 87 -3.19 -14.45 -12.57
N LYS A 88 -2.19 -14.31 -11.71
CA LYS A 88 -1.11 -15.29 -11.56
C LYS A 88 -1.30 -16.12 -10.29
N PHE A 89 -1.34 -17.43 -10.46
CA PHE A 89 -1.33 -18.39 -9.35
C PHE A 89 0.09 -18.55 -8.81
N SER A 90 0.26 -18.52 -7.49
CA SER A 90 1.57 -18.64 -6.87
C SER A 90 2.25 -19.98 -7.18
N PRO A 91 3.55 -20.01 -7.49
CA PRO A 91 4.33 -21.24 -7.51
C PRO A 91 4.79 -21.70 -6.11
N ALA A 92 4.65 -20.86 -5.08
CA ALA A 92 5.34 -21.01 -3.81
C ALA A 92 4.67 -21.99 -2.82
N PHE A 93 3.42 -22.40 -3.05
CA PHE A 93 2.70 -23.31 -2.15
C PHE A 93 3.17 -24.77 -2.25
N ALA A 94 3.14 -25.46 -1.10
CA ALA A 94 3.31 -26.91 -1.07
C ALA A 94 2.20 -27.60 -1.87
N ASP A 95 2.57 -28.56 -2.73
CA ASP A 95 1.62 -29.30 -3.59
C ASP A 95 0.49 -29.96 -2.77
N SER A 96 0.76 -30.30 -1.51
CA SER A 96 -0.20 -30.89 -0.58
C SER A 96 -1.30 -29.93 -0.11
N VAL A 97 -1.07 -28.61 -0.12
CA VAL A 97 -2.07 -27.60 0.27
C VAL A 97 -2.92 -27.23 -0.96
N TYR A 98 -2.25 -26.96 -2.07
CA TYR A 98 -2.89 -26.58 -3.35
C TYR A 98 -3.79 -27.69 -3.93
N SER A 99 -3.55 -28.95 -3.59
CA SER A 99 -4.34 -30.11 -4.07
C SER A 99 -5.61 -30.40 -3.25
N GLN A 100 -5.81 -29.73 -2.11
CA GLN A 100 -6.97 -29.98 -1.24
C GLN A 100 -8.20 -29.15 -1.62
N TYR A 101 -8.00 -27.99 -2.25
CA TYR A 101 -9.04 -27.02 -2.54
C TYR A 101 -9.27 -26.83 -4.05
N THR A 102 -10.54 -26.70 -4.43
CA THR A 102 -10.95 -26.29 -5.78
C THR A 102 -10.87 -24.76 -5.93
N LEU A 103 -11.03 -24.24 -7.14
CA LEU A 103 -11.12 -22.78 -7.40
C LEU A 103 -12.25 -22.09 -6.62
N ALA A 104 -13.23 -22.84 -6.09
CA ALA A 104 -14.32 -22.33 -5.26
C ALA A 104 -14.09 -22.57 -3.76
N ASP A 105 -12.86 -22.91 -3.35
CA ASP A 105 -12.43 -23.19 -1.98
C ASP A 105 -13.24 -24.30 -1.27
N THR A 106 -13.66 -25.31 -2.03
CA THR A 106 -14.26 -26.53 -1.47
C THR A 106 -13.31 -27.71 -1.58
N PRO A 107 -13.44 -28.75 -0.72
CA PRO A 107 -12.70 -29.99 -0.87
C PRO A 107 -12.86 -30.57 -2.28
N VAL A 108 -11.75 -30.98 -2.91
CA VAL A 108 -11.72 -31.48 -4.28
C VAL A 108 -12.43 -32.83 -4.40
N GLU A 109 -13.44 -32.93 -5.28
CA GLU A 109 -14.06 -34.20 -5.63
C GLU A 109 -13.27 -34.94 -6.73
N ALA A 110 -13.45 -36.27 -6.81
CA ALA A 110 -12.75 -37.10 -7.79
C ALA A 110 -13.03 -36.66 -9.24
N GLY A 111 -12.00 -36.14 -9.93
CA GLY A 111 -12.06 -35.71 -11.33
C GLY A 111 -12.21 -34.19 -11.53
N GLN A 112 -12.30 -33.40 -10.47
CA GLN A 112 -12.26 -31.94 -10.55
C GLN A 112 -10.82 -31.42 -10.58
N LYS A 113 -10.64 -30.24 -11.20
CA LYS A 113 -9.38 -29.49 -11.11
C LYS A 113 -9.29 -28.79 -9.75
N SER A 114 -8.09 -28.78 -9.19
CA SER A 114 -7.71 -28.08 -7.96
C SER A 114 -6.83 -26.87 -8.30
N PHE A 115 -6.53 -26.03 -7.31
CA PHE A 115 -5.53 -24.97 -7.48
C PHE A 115 -4.18 -25.54 -8.01
N ALA A 116 -3.80 -26.77 -7.63
CA ALA A 116 -2.59 -27.49 -8.13
C ALA A 116 -2.48 -27.50 -9.66
N ASP A 117 -3.60 -27.56 -10.37
CA ASP A 117 -3.63 -27.60 -11.84
C ASP A 117 -3.30 -26.25 -12.48
N TYR A 118 -3.32 -25.17 -11.70
CA TYR A 118 -3.12 -23.78 -12.12
C TYR A 118 -1.82 -23.18 -11.57
N LYS A 119 -1.12 -23.88 -10.68
CA LYS A 119 0.12 -23.44 -10.02
C LYS A 119 1.14 -22.86 -11.02
N GLY A 120 1.64 -21.66 -10.72
CA GLY A 120 2.66 -20.99 -11.53
C GLY A 120 2.17 -20.44 -12.86
N GLN A 121 0.92 -20.67 -13.22
CA GLN A 121 0.37 -20.21 -14.48
C GLN A 121 -0.26 -18.83 -14.33
N THR A 122 -0.24 -18.11 -15.45
CA THR A 122 -0.96 -16.87 -15.62
C THR A 122 -2.21 -17.10 -16.45
N TYR A 123 -3.35 -16.68 -15.92
CA TYR A 123 -4.64 -16.73 -16.60
C TYR A 123 -5.11 -15.32 -16.91
N ARG A 124 -5.62 -15.15 -18.13
CA ARG A 124 -6.27 -13.92 -18.54
C ARG A 124 -7.59 -14.23 -19.21
N PHE A 125 -8.68 -13.72 -18.66
CA PHE A 125 -10.02 -14.01 -19.15
C PHE A 125 -10.95 -12.83 -18.92
N ALA A 126 -12.11 -12.88 -19.55
CA ALA A 126 -13.22 -11.98 -19.27
C ALA A 126 -14.37 -12.79 -18.71
N LEU A 127 -15.16 -12.16 -17.85
CA LEU A 127 -16.35 -12.80 -17.30
C LEU A 127 -17.43 -12.89 -18.39
N GLU A 128 -18.20 -13.98 -18.36
CA GLU A 128 -19.30 -14.23 -19.27
C GLU A 128 -20.58 -14.52 -18.47
N LYS A 129 -21.71 -13.96 -18.92
CA LYS A 129 -22.98 -14.06 -18.20
C LYS A 129 -23.40 -15.53 -18.05
N GLY A 130 -23.68 -15.93 -16.81
CA GLY A 130 -24.14 -17.26 -16.46
C GLY A 130 -23.05 -18.34 -16.35
N LYS A 131 -21.77 -17.98 -16.52
CA LYS A 131 -20.65 -18.89 -16.21
C LYS A 131 -20.30 -18.84 -14.73
N ASN A 132 -19.96 -20.00 -14.16
CA ASN A 132 -19.36 -20.08 -12.82
C ASN A 132 -17.82 -19.96 -12.89
N ILE A 133 -17.16 -20.00 -11.73
CA ILE A 133 -15.70 -19.90 -11.64
C ILE A 133 -14.97 -20.99 -12.42
N ILE A 134 -15.40 -22.25 -12.31
CA ILE A 134 -14.79 -23.37 -13.04
C ILE A 134 -14.89 -23.15 -14.55
N GLU A 135 -16.06 -22.75 -15.05
CA GLU A 135 -16.30 -22.49 -16.47
C GLU A 135 -15.51 -21.28 -16.99
N SER A 136 -15.26 -20.28 -16.13
CA SER A 136 -14.46 -19.10 -16.46
C SER A 136 -12.98 -19.45 -16.61
N PHE A 137 -12.45 -20.32 -15.75
CA PHE A 137 -11.07 -20.82 -15.82
C PHE A 137 -10.86 -22.01 -16.77
N ALA A 138 -11.93 -22.67 -17.24
CA ALA A 138 -11.86 -23.77 -18.20
C ALA A 138 -11.58 -23.32 -19.65
N ASN A 139 -11.63 -22.02 -19.92
CA ASN A 139 -11.38 -21.46 -21.25
C ASN A 139 -9.88 -21.56 -21.60
N ASP A 140 -9.53 -21.98 -22.83
CA ASP A 140 -8.14 -22.15 -23.32
C ASP A 140 -7.34 -20.83 -23.45
N LYS A 141 -7.76 -19.74 -22.81
CA LYS A 141 -7.13 -18.42 -22.88
C LYS A 141 -6.06 -18.29 -21.80
N VAL A 142 -4.98 -19.05 -21.93
CA VAL A 142 -3.72 -18.78 -21.24
C VAL A 142 -3.02 -17.65 -22.00
N TYR A 143 -2.69 -16.57 -21.30
CA TYR A 143 -2.02 -15.41 -21.88
C TYR A 143 -0.85 -15.02 -20.99
N GLY A 144 0.36 -15.20 -21.51
CA GLY A 144 1.60 -14.99 -20.79
C GLY A 144 2.38 -16.30 -20.57
N PRO A 145 3.70 -16.21 -20.34
CA PRO A 145 4.51 -17.38 -20.03
C PRO A 145 4.12 -17.97 -18.67
N MET A 146 4.40 -19.26 -18.50
CA MET A 146 4.46 -19.86 -17.17
C MET A 146 5.43 -19.04 -16.31
N GLU A 147 5.06 -18.74 -15.08
CA GLU A 147 5.77 -17.82 -14.18
C GLU A 147 5.94 -16.41 -14.75
N SER A 148 4.92 -15.76 -15.30
CA SER A 148 5.11 -14.35 -15.70
C SER A 148 5.52 -13.48 -14.51
N ASP A 149 6.49 -12.57 -14.70
CA ASP A 149 6.83 -11.53 -13.74
C ASP A 149 5.72 -10.46 -13.77
N TYR A 150 4.87 -10.44 -12.75
CA TYR A 150 3.70 -9.56 -12.65
C TYR A 150 4.04 -8.14 -12.19
N ALA A 151 5.21 -7.96 -11.58
CA ALA A 151 5.74 -6.65 -11.24
C ALA A 151 6.63 -6.05 -12.35
N ASN A 152 6.51 -6.59 -13.57
CA ASN A 152 7.17 -6.07 -14.76
C ASN A 152 6.28 -5.05 -15.49
N PRO A 153 6.79 -3.85 -15.83
CA PRO A 153 6.02 -2.86 -16.60
C PRO A 153 5.42 -3.38 -17.91
N ASP A 154 6.11 -4.29 -18.62
CA ASP A 154 5.60 -4.87 -19.87
C ASP A 154 4.38 -5.77 -19.62
N SER A 155 4.37 -6.55 -18.53
CA SER A 155 3.26 -7.43 -18.17
C SER A 155 1.97 -6.65 -17.95
N LEU A 156 2.03 -5.58 -17.14
CA LEU A 156 0.87 -4.71 -16.87
C LEU A 156 0.43 -3.93 -18.12
N THR A 157 1.39 -3.34 -18.85
CA THR A 157 1.10 -2.62 -20.11
C THR A 157 0.39 -3.51 -21.12
N ASN A 158 0.86 -4.75 -21.30
CA ASN A 158 0.28 -5.72 -22.23
C ASN A 158 -1.13 -6.14 -21.82
N PHE A 159 -1.40 -6.29 -20.52
CA PHE A 159 -2.75 -6.58 -20.03
C PHE A 159 -3.70 -5.41 -20.29
N ILE A 160 -3.31 -4.18 -19.94
CA ILE A 160 -4.15 -2.99 -20.16
C ILE A 160 -4.47 -2.83 -21.65
N ASN A 161 -3.44 -2.91 -22.51
CA ASN A 161 -3.60 -2.78 -23.95
C ASN A 161 -4.54 -3.84 -24.54
N TRP A 162 -4.41 -5.09 -24.10
CA TRP A 162 -5.32 -6.15 -24.50
C TRP A 162 -6.75 -5.88 -24.03
N ALA A 163 -6.93 -5.50 -22.76
CA ALA A 163 -8.24 -5.25 -22.18
C ALA A 163 -8.98 -4.12 -22.91
N VAL A 164 -8.31 -3.00 -23.15
CA VAL A 164 -8.90 -1.85 -23.86
C VAL A 164 -9.23 -2.18 -25.31
N LYS A 165 -8.40 -2.99 -25.97
CA LYS A 165 -8.63 -3.40 -27.35
C LYS A 165 -9.82 -4.35 -27.48
N GLU A 166 -9.88 -5.37 -26.64
CA GLU A 166 -10.86 -6.46 -26.77
C GLU A 166 -12.18 -6.14 -26.04
N TYR A 167 -12.14 -5.29 -25.01
CA TYR A 167 -13.29 -4.91 -24.18
C TYR A 167 -13.38 -3.38 -24.03
N PRO A 168 -13.61 -2.65 -25.13
CA PRO A 168 -13.64 -1.20 -25.10
C PRO A 168 -14.84 -0.69 -24.29
N ALA A 169 -14.59 0.31 -23.46
CA ALA A 169 -15.59 1.01 -22.67
C ALA A 169 -15.35 2.52 -22.69
N LYS A 170 -16.36 3.27 -22.25
CA LYS A 170 -16.23 4.71 -22.00
C LYS A 170 -15.42 5.00 -20.75
N LYS A 171 -15.52 4.13 -19.74
CA LYS A 171 -14.84 4.27 -18.46
C LYS A 171 -14.04 3.05 -18.09
N TYR A 172 -12.81 3.25 -17.60
CA TYR A 172 -11.91 2.18 -17.19
C TYR A 172 -11.56 2.26 -15.72
N ILE A 173 -11.70 1.14 -15.02
CA ILE A 173 -11.31 0.99 -13.62
C ILE A 173 -10.22 -0.06 -13.59
N LEU A 174 -9.01 0.30 -13.16
CA LEU A 174 -7.92 -0.66 -12.98
C LEU A 174 -7.74 -0.96 -11.50
N VAL A 175 -7.84 -2.24 -11.16
CA VAL A 175 -7.59 -2.78 -9.83
C VAL A 175 -6.23 -3.44 -9.82
N LEU A 176 -5.38 -3.05 -8.88
CA LEU A 176 -4.11 -3.68 -8.56
C LEU A 176 -4.27 -4.37 -7.20
N SER A 177 -4.30 -5.70 -7.22
CA SER A 177 -4.66 -6.53 -6.07
C SER A 177 -3.51 -7.46 -5.70
N ASP A 178 -2.79 -7.09 -4.65
CA ASP A 178 -1.72 -7.88 -4.02
C ASP A 178 -1.24 -7.15 -2.74
N HIS A 179 -0.16 -7.61 -2.13
CA HIS A 179 0.58 -6.87 -1.12
C HIS A 179 0.91 -5.43 -1.55
N GLY A 180 0.75 -4.53 -0.58
CA GLY A 180 1.12 -3.13 -0.67
C GLY A 180 2.02 -2.72 0.50
N GLY A 181 2.96 -1.83 0.22
CA GLY A 181 4.01 -1.45 1.15
C GLY A 181 4.10 0.03 1.48
N GLY A 182 3.30 0.85 0.79
CA GLY A 182 3.47 2.29 0.74
C GLY A 182 4.75 2.68 -0.01
N TYR A 183 5.12 3.96 0.06
CA TYR A 183 6.38 4.42 -0.50
C TYR A 183 7.55 4.01 0.39
N MET A 184 8.46 3.24 -0.19
CA MET A 184 9.81 3.07 0.33
C MET A 184 10.81 3.63 -0.68
N PRO A 185 11.85 4.37 -0.24
CA PRO A 185 12.96 4.76 -1.10
C PRO A 185 13.73 3.49 -1.54
N HIS A 186 13.32 2.94 -2.67
CA HIS A 186 13.57 1.54 -3.04
C HIS A 186 14.86 1.32 -3.83
N TYR A 187 15.46 2.31 -4.48
CA TYR A 187 16.38 2.04 -5.59
C TYR A 187 17.57 1.12 -5.30
N ASP A 188 17.91 0.83 -4.03
CA ASP A 188 19.18 0.22 -3.68
C ASP A 188 19.15 -0.79 -2.51
N LEU A 189 17.99 -1.38 -2.20
CA LEU A 189 17.94 -2.61 -1.38
C LEU A 189 18.15 -3.85 -2.26
N GLN A 190 18.91 -4.85 -1.77
CA GLN A 190 18.93 -6.17 -2.44
C GLN A 190 17.49 -6.72 -2.49
N TYR A 191 17.12 -7.20 -3.68
CA TYR A 191 15.85 -7.71 -4.23
C TYR A 191 14.94 -8.59 -3.33
N ASN A 192 15.30 -8.84 -2.06
CA ASN A 192 14.74 -9.96 -1.31
C ASN A 192 13.84 -9.56 -0.13
N LYS A 193 13.53 -8.27 0.09
CA LYS A 193 12.73 -7.81 1.26
C LYS A 193 11.96 -6.48 1.04
N THR A 194 11.21 -6.33 -0.06
CA THR A 194 10.69 -5.01 -0.48
C THR A 194 9.21 -4.81 -0.11
N ARG A 195 8.88 -3.57 0.30
CA ARG A 195 7.51 -3.07 0.45
C ARG A 195 7.34 -2.03 -0.65
N ASP A 196 6.36 -2.27 -1.52
CA ASP A 196 6.01 -1.65 -2.80
C ASP A 196 4.60 -2.21 -3.12
N ILE A 197 4.07 -2.07 -4.33
CA ILE A 197 2.88 -2.83 -4.76
C ILE A 197 3.24 -3.99 -5.68
N MET A 198 2.43 -5.06 -5.66
CA MET A 198 2.63 -6.28 -6.46
C MET A 198 3.96 -6.97 -6.12
N ASN A 199 4.10 -7.55 -4.93
CA ASN A 199 5.32 -8.23 -4.49
C ASN A 199 5.47 -9.60 -5.17
N GLU A 200 6.22 -9.67 -6.26
CA GLU A 200 6.45 -10.92 -6.98
C GLU A 200 7.64 -11.68 -6.39
N ALA A 201 7.36 -12.57 -5.44
CA ALA A 201 8.35 -13.40 -4.78
C ALA A 201 9.19 -14.31 -5.71
N THR A 202 8.62 -14.85 -6.78
CA THR A 202 9.30 -15.75 -7.74
C THR A 202 10.48 -15.07 -8.42
N TYR A 203 10.34 -13.78 -8.73
CA TYR A 203 11.39 -12.97 -9.36
C TYR A 203 12.08 -12.02 -8.37
N GLY A 204 11.53 -11.85 -7.17
CA GLY A 204 11.94 -10.84 -6.20
C GLY A 204 11.63 -9.42 -6.66
N THR A 205 10.65 -9.26 -7.54
CA THR A 205 10.29 -7.97 -8.15
C THR A 205 9.12 -7.32 -7.43
N SER A 206 9.04 -6.00 -7.51
CA SER A 206 7.88 -5.23 -7.07
C SER A 206 7.77 -3.95 -7.87
N PHE A 207 6.57 -3.37 -7.97
CA PHE A 207 6.40 -2.08 -8.60
C PHE A 207 6.76 -0.97 -7.61
N SER A 208 7.92 -0.36 -7.82
CA SER A 208 8.17 1.00 -7.36
C SER A 208 7.13 1.96 -7.96
N VAL A 209 6.92 3.12 -7.32
CA VAL A 209 6.04 4.16 -7.84
C VAL A 209 6.40 4.60 -9.28
N HIS A 210 7.69 4.66 -9.61
CA HIS A 210 8.15 5.08 -10.93
C HIS A 210 7.99 3.99 -11.99
N SER A 211 8.24 2.72 -11.66
CA SER A 211 8.01 1.61 -12.60
C SER A 211 6.53 1.38 -12.86
N LEU A 212 5.67 1.58 -11.85
CA LEU A 212 4.21 1.58 -12.03
C LEU A 212 3.78 2.73 -12.96
N LYS A 213 4.20 3.96 -12.67
CA LYS A 213 3.93 5.13 -13.52
C LYS A 213 4.35 4.88 -14.96
N TYR A 214 5.55 4.33 -15.16
CA TYR A 214 6.07 3.99 -16.48
C TYR A 214 5.18 2.98 -17.22
N ALA A 215 4.71 1.94 -16.53
CA ALA A 215 3.78 0.96 -17.10
C ALA A 215 2.45 1.62 -17.54
N LEU A 216 1.84 2.43 -16.66
CA LEU A 216 0.56 3.09 -16.96
C LEU A 216 0.70 4.10 -18.10
N GLN A 217 1.79 4.88 -18.14
CA GLN A 217 2.07 5.82 -19.22
C GLN A 217 2.26 5.12 -20.56
N ARG A 218 2.91 3.95 -20.58
CA ARG A 218 3.12 3.17 -21.81
C ARG A 218 1.85 2.52 -22.34
N ALA A 219 0.93 2.15 -21.47
CA ALA A 219 -0.40 1.72 -21.92
C ALA A 219 -1.15 2.85 -22.63
N ASN A 220 -0.83 4.11 -22.31
CA ASN A 220 -1.46 5.30 -22.89
C ASN A 220 -3.00 5.24 -22.79
N VAL A 221 -3.48 4.83 -21.60
CA VAL A 221 -4.88 4.77 -21.22
C VAL A 221 -5.06 5.69 -20.01
N HIS A 222 -6.10 6.52 -20.04
CA HIS A 222 -6.54 7.25 -18.86
C HIS A 222 -7.60 6.43 -18.14
N PHE A 223 -7.43 6.21 -16.83
CA PHE A 223 -8.35 5.44 -16.02
C PHE A 223 -9.31 6.35 -15.29
N ASP A 224 -10.60 6.07 -15.33
CA ASP A 224 -11.54 6.80 -14.48
C ASP A 224 -11.28 6.51 -13.00
N ALA A 225 -10.84 5.29 -12.66
CA ALA A 225 -10.35 5.00 -11.31
C ALA A 225 -9.16 4.02 -11.29
N LEU A 226 -8.19 4.30 -10.41
CA LEU A 226 -7.21 3.33 -9.93
C LEU A 226 -7.60 2.87 -8.54
N TYR A 227 -7.87 1.57 -8.41
CA TYR A 227 -8.14 0.93 -7.14
C TYR A 227 -6.92 0.11 -6.72
N PHE A 228 -6.27 0.55 -5.65
CA PHE A 228 -5.27 -0.23 -4.95
C PHE A 228 -5.95 -1.11 -3.91
N ASP A 229 -6.23 -2.36 -4.26
CA ASP A 229 -6.65 -3.39 -3.30
C ASP A 229 -5.40 -3.99 -2.64
N ALA A 230 -4.69 -3.10 -1.94
CA ALA A 230 -3.35 -3.32 -1.41
C ALA A 230 -3.09 -2.36 -0.24
N CYS A 231 -2.34 -2.83 0.76
CA CYS A 231 -2.05 -2.06 1.97
C CYS A 231 -1.23 -0.80 1.68
N LEU A 232 -1.42 0.26 2.48
CA LEU A 232 -0.56 1.45 2.55
C LEU A 232 -0.46 2.28 1.25
N MET A 233 -1.28 2.00 0.25
CA MET A 233 -1.19 2.64 -1.06
C MET A 233 -1.82 4.03 -1.11
N ASN A 234 -2.53 4.43 -0.05
CA ASN A 234 -3.10 5.76 0.10
C ASN A 234 -2.05 6.79 0.57
N SER A 235 -0.85 6.70 -0.02
CA SER A 235 0.30 7.54 0.26
C SER A 235 0.39 8.63 -0.81
N LEU A 236 0.59 9.89 -0.40
CA LEU A 236 0.66 11.01 -1.35
C LEU A 236 1.83 10.88 -2.32
N GLU A 237 2.90 10.19 -1.94
CA GLU A 237 3.99 9.85 -2.84
C GLU A 237 3.48 9.07 -4.08
N TYR A 238 2.59 8.10 -3.88
CA TYR A 238 1.96 7.36 -4.98
C TYR A 238 0.90 8.20 -5.69
N LEU A 239 0.00 8.83 -4.95
CA LEU A 239 -1.13 9.56 -5.55
C LEU A 239 -0.65 10.69 -6.46
N TYR A 240 0.35 11.48 -6.05
CA TYR A 240 0.86 12.58 -6.89
C TYR A 240 1.67 12.10 -8.10
N GLU A 241 2.42 11.00 -7.96
CA GLU A 241 3.16 10.43 -9.10
C GLU A 241 2.22 9.97 -10.21
N LEU A 242 1.04 9.47 -9.83
CA LEU A 242 0.07 8.82 -10.72
C LEU A 242 -1.15 9.70 -11.04
N LYS A 243 -1.28 10.91 -10.46
CA LYS A 243 -2.49 11.75 -10.57
C LYS A 243 -2.93 12.07 -12.00
N ASN A 244 -2.00 12.02 -12.96
CA ASN A 244 -2.28 12.32 -14.37
C ASN A 244 -2.70 11.07 -15.17
N GLN A 245 -2.75 9.90 -14.53
CA GLN A 245 -3.16 8.64 -15.14
C GLN A 245 -4.60 8.28 -14.78
N THR A 246 -5.21 8.99 -13.82
CA THR A 246 -6.57 8.69 -13.37
C THR A 246 -7.38 9.86 -12.85
N ASP A 247 -8.71 9.73 -12.78
CA ASP A 247 -9.61 10.73 -12.16
C ASP A 247 -9.85 10.47 -10.66
N TYR A 248 -9.89 9.20 -10.25
CA TYR A 248 -10.12 8.79 -8.86
C TYR A 248 -9.11 7.75 -8.39
N PHE A 249 -8.70 7.84 -7.13
CA PHE A 249 -7.99 6.77 -6.43
C PHE A 249 -8.89 6.15 -5.39
N ILE A 250 -8.81 4.83 -5.23
CA ILE A 250 -9.40 4.08 -4.12
C ILE A 250 -8.23 3.37 -3.44
N ALA A 251 -7.95 3.71 -2.19
CA ALA A 251 -6.77 3.18 -1.51
C ALA A 251 -6.93 3.18 0.01
N SER A 252 -6.14 2.34 0.68
CA SER A 252 -6.06 2.26 2.13
C SER A 252 -4.76 2.86 2.67
N THR A 253 -4.86 3.60 3.77
CA THR A 253 -3.72 4.20 4.49
C THR A 253 -3.02 3.14 5.34
N PHE A 254 -3.78 2.17 5.84
CA PHE A 254 -3.34 1.06 6.67
C PHE A 254 -3.37 -0.27 5.90
N LEU A 255 -3.67 -1.36 6.63
CA LEU A 255 -3.79 -2.69 6.06
C LEU A 255 -5.14 -2.86 5.38
N VAL A 256 -5.08 -3.52 4.23
CA VAL A 256 -6.25 -4.14 3.61
C VAL A 256 -6.34 -5.58 4.13
N PRO A 257 -7.50 -6.01 4.66
CA PRO A 257 -7.74 -7.40 5.03
C PRO A 257 -7.44 -8.41 3.91
N GLY A 258 -7.08 -9.65 4.28
CA GLY A 258 -6.78 -10.71 3.30
C GLY A 258 -7.92 -11.01 2.33
N VAL A 259 -9.17 -10.84 2.79
CA VAL A 259 -10.39 -10.97 1.97
C VAL A 259 -10.50 -9.92 0.84
N GLY A 260 -9.65 -8.88 0.83
CA GLY A 260 -9.61 -7.87 -0.23
C GLY A 260 -10.87 -7.00 -0.34
N GLY A 261 -11.13 -6.52 -1.54
CA GLY A 261 -12.29 -5.68 -1.89
C GLY A 261 -13.64 -6.41 -1.94
N ASP A 262 -14.72 -5.68 -1.66
CA ASP A 262 -16.11 -6.15 -1.86
C ASP A 262 -16.51 -5.89 -3.32
N TYR A 263 -16.01 -6.74 -4.22
CA TYR A 263 -16.23 -6.59 -5.65
C TYR A 263 -17.70 -6.77 -6.06
N GLN A 264 -18.47 -7.54 -5.29
CA GLN A 264 -19.91 -7.61 -5.48
C GLN A 264 -20.54 -6.22 -5.27
N ALA A 265 -20.27 -5.56 -4.15
CA ALA A 265 -20.78 -4.21 -3.90
C ALA A 265 -20.27 -3.19 -4.92
N LEU A 266 -19.01 -3.29 -5.36
CA LEU A 266 -18.46 -2.41 -6.40
C LEU A 266 -19.26 -2.56 -7.70
N LEU A 267 -19.46 -3.78 -8.20
CA LEU A 267 -20.20 -4.01 -9.44
C LEU A 267 -21.70 -3.63 -9.31
N GLU A 268 -22.32 -3.90 -8.16
CA GLU A 268 -23.69 -3.46 -7.85
C GLU A 268 -23.82 -1.93 -7.90
N LEU A 269 -22.89 -1.20 -7.26
CA LEU A 269 -22.89 0.26 -7.21
C LEU A 269 -22.63 0.85 -8.59
N LEU A 270 -21.66 0.31 -9.33
CA LEU A 270 -21.42 0.70 -10.72
C LEU A 270 -22.65 0.43 -11.60
N GLY A 271 -23.35 -0.68 -11.37
CA GLY A 271 -24.59 -1.08 -12.04
C GLY A 271 -25.77 -0.14 -11.78
N SER A 272 -25.94 0.28 -10.53
CA SER A 272 -27.13 0.99 -10.04
C SER A 272 -27.03 2.52 -10.01
N ASN A 273 -25.83 3.10 -10.13
CA ASN A 273 -25.63 4.55 -10.10
C ASN A 273 -25.52 5.18 -11.51
N ASP A 274 -25.93 6.44 -11.62
CA ASP A 274 -25.91 7.20 -12.88
C ASP A 274 -24.49 7.61 -13.32
N ASN A 275 -23.56 7.76 -12.38
CA ASN A 275 -22.17 8.13 -12.63
C ASN A 275 -21.22 7.43 -11.66
N LEU A 276 -19.92 7.43 -12.02
CA LEU A 276 -18.87 6.75 -11.27
C LEU A 276 -18.68 7.33 -9.88
N GLU A 277 -18.61 8.66 -9.76
CA GLU A 277 -18.36 9.32 -8.48
C GLU A 277 -19.44 9.00 -7.43
N SER A 278 -20.71 8.92 -7.84
CA SER A 278 -21.82 8.49 -6.98
C SER A 278 -21.68 7.03 -6.52
N ALA A 279 -21.15 6.14 -7.37
CA ALA A 279 -20.84 4.77 -6.98
C ALA A 279 -19.68 4.75 -5.97
N LEU A 280 -18.59 5.47 -6.27
CA LEU A 280 -17.40 5.52 -5.43
C LEU A 280 -17.64 6.23 -4.10
N SER A 281 -18.54 7.22 -4.03
CA SER A 281 -18.90 7.88 -2.78
C SER A 281 -19.57 6.92 -1.79
N GLN A 282 -20.22 5.86 -2.27
CA GLN A 282 -20.90 4.85 -1.46
C GLN A 282 -20.05 3.61 -1.16
N TYR A 283 -19.00 3.38 -1.95
CA TYR A 283 -18.21 2.15 -1.88
C TYR A 283 -17.44 1.98 -0.56
N PRO A 284 -16.72 2.99 -0.02
CA PRO A 284 -16.01 2.88 1.26
C PRO A 284 -16.87 2.34 2.41
N ASP A 285 -18.07 2.89 2.59
CA ASP A 285 -19.00 2.47 3.64
C ASP A 285 -19.45 1.01 3.48
N ARG A 286 -19.58 0.53 2.23
CA ARG A 286 -19.91 -0.88 1.96
C ARG A 286 -18.71 -1.77 2.28
N LEU A 287 -17.53 -1.37 1.85
CA LEU A 287 -16.29 -2.12 2.03
C LEU A 287 -15.91 -2.29 3.51
N VAL A 288 -15.96 -1.21 4.29
CA VAL A 288 -15.65 -1.31 5.74
C VAL A 288 -16.70 -2.17 6.46
N LYS A 289 -17.98 -2.09 6.10
CA LYS A 289 -19.01 -2.98 6.67
C LYS A 289 -18.81 -4.44 6.27
N PHE A 290 -18.32 -4.69 5.07
CA PHE A 290 -17.92 -6.02 4.61
C PHE A 290 -16.77 -6.55 5.49
N TRP A 291 -15.71 -5.78 5.68
CA TRP A 291 -14.60 -6.16 6.56
C TRP A 291 -15.04 -6.37 8.03
N ASP A 292 -15.94 -5.53 8.54
CA ASP A 292 -16.52 -5.70 9.88
C ASP A 292 -17.34 -7.00 9.98
N TYR A 293 -18.12 -7.35 8.93
CA TYR A 293 -18.91 -8.58 8.90
C TYR A 293 -18.03 -9.84 8.94
N TYR A 294 -16.87 -9.81 8.27
CA TYR A 294 -15.89 -10.90 8.30
C TYR A 294 -14.94 -10.84 9.51
N ASN A 295 -15.15 -9.89 10.44
CA ASN A 295 -14.33 -9.70 11.63
C ASN A 295 -12.83 -9.57 11.29
N CYS A 296 -12.51 -8.85 10.22
CA CYS A 296 -11.15 -8.71 9.67
C CYS A 296 -10.19 -7.83 10.49
N GLY A 297 -10.47 -7.65 11.79
CA GLY A 297 -9.71 -6.81 12.68
C GLY A 297 -10.16 -5.35 12.68
N ASN A 298 -9.46 -4.56 13.49
CA ASN A 298 -9.89 -3.23 13.90
C ASN A 298 -9.18 -2.08 13.16
N TYR A 299 -8.26 -2.34 12.23
CA TYR A 299 -7.38 -1.30 11.68
C TYR A 299 -7.46 -1.20 10.15
N ASN A 300 -8.68 -1.04 9.65
CA ASN A 300 -8.95 -0.92 8.22
C ASN A 300 -9.55 0.46 7.89
N ASP A 301 -9.17 0.95 6.71
CA ASP A 301 -9.65 2.21 6.15
C ASP A 301 -9.65 2.13 4.62
N VAL A 302 -10.48 2.94 4.00
CA VAL A 302 -10.43 3.18 2.57
C VAL A 302 -10.92 4.59 2.26
N THR A 303 -10.17 5.27 1.39
CA THR A 303 -10.47 6.62 0.96
C THR A 303 -10.61 6.67 -0.56
N VAL A 304 -11.57 7.44 -1.04
CA VAL A 304 -11.70 7.80 -2.45
C VAL A 304 -11.24 9.23 -2.65
N THR A 305 -10.19 9.40 -3.46
CA THR A 305 -9.52 10.70 -3.71
C THR A 305 -9.75 11.18 -5.14
N ARG A 306 -10.12 12.45 -5.33
CA ARG A 306 -10.17 13.12 -6.64
C ARG A 306 -8.78 13.57 -7.07
N SER A 307 -8.25 13.03 -8.16
CA SER A 307 -6.93 13.40 -8.66
C SER A 307 -6.86 14.86 -9.13
N SER A 308 -7.95 15.37 -9.72
CA SER A 308 -8.06 16.73 -10.26
C SER A 308 -7.91 17.83 -9.20
N MET A 309 -8.07 17.49 -7.92
CA MET A 309 -7.94 18.43 -6.80
C MET A 309 -6.55 18.39 -6.13
N LEU A 310 -5.71 17.41 -6.46
CA LEU A 310 -4.38 17.25 -5.86
C LEU A 310 -3.44 18.43 -6.13
N ASP A 311 -3.60 19.16 -7.25
CA ASP A 311 -2.82 20.38 -7.49
C ASP A 311 -3.19 21.51 -6.52
N ALA A 312 -4.48 21.71 -6.27
CA ALA A 312 -4.95 22.70 -5.31
C ALA A 312 -4.54 22.31 -3.88
N TYR A 313 -4.70 21.04 -3.52
CA TYR A 313 -4.26 20.51 -2.23
C TYR A 313 -2.75 20.68 -2.03
N GLY A 314 -1.97 20.33 -3.04
CA GLY A 314 -0.51 20.42 -3.01
C GLY A 314 0.00 21.86 -2.92
N SER A 315 -0.70 22.81 -3.55
CA SER A 315 -0.38 24.23 -3.42
C SER A 315 -0.54 24.74 -1.99
N VAL A 316 -1.57 24.29 -1.27
CA VAL A 316 -1.77 24.68 0.13
C VAL A 316 -0.76 23.98 1.04
N LEU A 317 -0.52 22.69 0.82
CA LEU A 317 0.53 21.94 1.52
C LEU A 317 1.91 22.59 1.32
N LYS A 318 2.21 23.17 0.17
CA LYS A 318 3.47 23.89 -0.07
C LYS A 318 3.68 25.08 0.87
N GLU A 319 2.62 25.85 1.10
CA GLU A 319 2.65 27.00 2.00
C GLU A 319 2.77 26.55 3.46
N PHE A 320 2.03 25.50 3.82
CA PHE A 320 2.17 24.84 5.11
C PHE A 320 3.60 24.37 5.36
N THR A 321 4.17 23.57 4.46
CA THR A 321 5.55 23.05 4.56
C THR A 321 6.57 24.16 4.68
N SER A 322 6.42 25.22 3.88
CA SER A 322 7.35 26.35 3.93
C SER A 322 7.30 27.06 5.28
N SER A 323 6.09 27.34 5.78
CA SER A 323 5.87 27.99 7.08
C SER A 323 6.34 27.11 8.23
N LEU A 324 6.08 25.80 8.16
CA LEU A 324 6.52 24.80 9.12
C LEU A 324 8.05 24.74 9.22
N CYS A 325 8.76 24.67 8.08
CA CYS A 325 10.22 24.72 8.05
C CYS A 325 10.76 26.02 8.67
N ASP A 326 10.21 27.17 8.27
CA ASP A 326 10.67 28.48 8.74
C ASP A 326 10.46 28.63 10.25
N LEU A 327 9.31 28.17 10.74
CA LEU A 327 8.94 28.18 12.16
C LEU A 327 9.82 27.23 12.97
N TYR A 328 10.08 26.03 12.47
CA TYR A 328 10.94 25.06 13.17
C TYR A 328 12.40 25.55 13.30
N GLN A 329 12.89 26.30 12.30
CA GLN A 329 14.27 26.81 12.29
C GLN A 329 14.45 28.11 13.07
N ASN A 330 13.45 29.01 13.05
CA ASN A 330 13.59 30.38 13.54
C ASN A 330 12.58 30.75 14.64
N GLY A 331 11.64 29.87 14.95
CA GLY A 331 10.64 30.06 15.99
C GLY A 331 11.21 29.96 17.40
N THR A 332 10.32 30.12 18.35
CA THR A 332 10.59 29.94 19.79
C THR A 332 10.78 28.47 20.13
N GLU A 333 11.42 28.21 21.28
CA GLU A 333 11.56 26.85 21.82
C GLU A 333 10.19 26.19 22.08
N ASP A 334 9.16 26.97 22.44
CA ASP A 334 7.81 26.46 22.66
C ASP A 334 7.16 26.01 21.35
N GLU A 335 7.28 26.80 20.28
CA GLU A 335 6.78 26.44 18.95
C GLU A 335 7.48 25.18 18.42
N LYS A 336 8.81 25.11 18.57
CA LYS A 336 9.58 23.92 18.22
C LYS A 336 9.11 22.70 19.02
N TYR A 337 8.97 22.83 20.34
CA TYR A 337 8.48 21.75 21.20
C TYR A 337 7.09 21.27 20.80
N ILE A 338 6.17 22.17 20.45
CA ILE A 338 4.83 21.82 19.96
C ILE A 338 4.94 21.03 18.65
N ILE A 339 5.70 21.54 17.66
CA ILE A 339 5.90 20.85 16.37
C ILE A 339 6.44 19.44 16.59
N GLU A 340 7.45 19.30 17.44
CA GLU A 340 8.06 18.01 17.76
C GLU A 340 7.11 17.05 18.48
N SER A 341 6.26 17.57 19.36
CA SER A 341 5.25 16.79 20.08
C SER A 341 4.16 16.28 19.14
N VAL A 342 3.66 17.15 18.26
CA VAL A 342 2.64 16.79 17.25
C VAL A 342 3.21 15.80 16.23
N THR A 343 4.47 15.99 15.83
CA THR A 343 5.20 15.06 14.94
C THR A 343 5.26 13.64 15.53
N ARG A 344 5.50 13.52 16.84
CA ARG A 344 5.50 12.22 17.54
C ARG A 344 4.10 11.66 17.71
N ASN A 345 3.05 12.47 17.78
CA ASN A 345 1.69 11.97 17.99
C ASN A 345 1.08 11.33 16.74
N TRP A 346 1.34 11.90 15.56
CA TRP A 346 0.66 11.51 14.32
C TRP A 346 1.54 10.78 13.32
N THR A 347 2.57 10.10 13.81
CA THR A 347 3.27 9.08 13.02
C THR A 347 2.68 7.71 13.30
N PHE A 348 2.69 6.83 12.32
CA PHE A 348 2.37 5.43 12.47
C PHE A 348 3.35 4.57 11.66
N ARG A 349 3.38 3.29 11.95
CA ARG A 349 4.09 2.29 11.16
C ARG A 349 3.28 1.00 11.09
N VAL A 350 3.60 0.17 10.10
CA VAL A 350 2.99 -1.14 9.94
C VAL A 350 4.05 -2.23 9.91
N LEU A 351 4.06 -3.14 10.89
CA LEU A 351 5.08 -4.19 11.01
C LEU A 351 6.51 -3.60 11.00
N ASN A 352 7.48 -4.30 10.39
CA ASN A 352 8.87 -3.88 10.27
C ASN A 352 9.07 -2.86 9.12
N SER A 353 8.52 -1.67 9.36
CA SER A 353 8.20 -0.57 8.45
C SER A 353 9.20 0.58 8.37
N THR A 354 9.00 1.44 7.37
CA THR A 354 9.23 2.90 7.47
C THR A 354 8.02 3.59 8.09
N SER A 355 8.25 4.61 8.90
CA SER A 355 7.20 5.38 9.57
C SER A 355 6.58 6.40 8.63
N SER A 356 5.30 6.70 8.82
CA SER A 356 4.53 7.63 7.99
C SER A 356 3.65 8.52 8.86
N TYR A 357 3.41 9.75 8.42
CA TYR A 357 2.44 10.65 9.01
C TYR A 357 1.02 10.25 8.64
N LEU A 358 0.09 10.38 9.60
CA LEU A 358 -1.32 10.64 9.32
C LEU A 358 -1.45 12.12 8.98
N LEU A 359 -1.46 12.43 7.67
CA LEU A 359 -1.20 13.80 7.22
C LEU A 359 -2.26 14.78 7.74
N LYS A 360 -3.54 14.43 7.66
CA LYS A 360 -4.61 15.33 8.10
C LYS A 360 -4.51 15.65 9.58
N ASN A 361 -4.37 14.62 10.42
CA ASN A 361 -4.19 14.82 11.85
C ASN A 361 -2.96 15.69 12.15
N TYR A 362 -1.85 15.44 11.47
CA TYR A 362 -0.63 16.21 11.62
C TYR A 362 -0.81 17.69 11.27
N VAL A 363 -1.38 17.99 10.10
CA VAL A 363 -1.58 19.37 9.63
C VAL A 363 -2.61 20.10 10.48
N ASP A 364 -3.72 19.46 10.81
CA ASP A 364 -4.78 20.06 11.63
C ASP A 364 -4.28 20.45 13.02
N ASP A 365 -3.49 19.60 13.66
CA ASP A 365 -2.97 19.87 15.00
C ASP A 365 -1.88 20.95 14.99
N ILE A 366 -0.98 20.94 14.00
CA ILE A 366 0.00 22.02 13.85
C ILE A 366 -0.71 23.36 13.65
N LEU A 367 -1.66 23.44 12.72
CA LEU A 367 -2.33 24.69 12.39
C LEU A 367 -3.27 25.17 13.50
N SER A 368 -3.87 24.27 14.28
CA SER A 368 -4.75 24.65 15.39
C SER A 368 -3.98 25.07 16.65
N LEU A 369 -2.85 24.43 16.96
CA LEU A 369 -2.04 24.76 18.13
C LEU A 369 -1.13 25.97 17.92
N LEU A 370 -0.78 26.27 16.67
CA LEU A 370 0.14 27.34 16.28
C LEU A 370 -0.51 28.37 15.33
N ASP A 371 -1.83 28.56 15.40
CA ASP A 371 -2.60 29.41 14.47
C ASP A 371 -1.97 30.82 14.27
N ASP A 372 -1.56 31.47 15.36
CA ASP A 372 -0.93 32.80 15.34
C ASP A 372 0.45 32.82 14.63
N SER A 373 1.08 31.66 14.44
CA SER A 373 2.41 31.49 13.83
C SER A 373 2.34 31.10 12.35
N PHE A 374 1.15 30.85 11.82
CA PHE A 374 0.89 30.56 10.40
C PHE A 374 0.06 31.68 9.75
N PRO A 375 -0.02 31.74 8.40
CA PRO A 375 -0.93 32.68 7.74
C PRO A 375 -2.38 32.46 8.19
N GLN A 376 -3.07 33.54 8.60
CA GLN A 376 -4.37 33.53 9.30
C GLN A 376 -5.52 32.78 8.59
N ASP A 377 -5.41 32.52 7.29
CA ASP A 377 -6.42 31.81 6.49
C ASP A 377 -5.95 30.43 6.00
N LEU A 378 -4.72 30.03 6.33
CA LEU A 378 -4.11 28.80 5.84
C LEU A 378 -4.89 27.57 6.29
N TYR A 379 -5.34 27.53 7.55
CA TYR A 379 -6.15 26.42 8.07
C TYR A 379 -7.45 26.22 7.27
N TYR A 380 -8.19 27.30 7.00
CA TYR A 380 -9.43 27.22 6.23
C TYR A 380 -9.19 26.84 4.77
N ARG A 381 -8.11 27.35 4.15
CA ARG A 381 -7.72 26.96 2.79
C ARG A 381 -7.30 25.50 2.72
N TYR A 382 -6.60 25.01 3.74
CA TYR A 382 -6.20 23.62 3.86
C TYR A 382 -7.43 22.71 3.96
N GLN A 383 -8.33 22.99 4.91
CA GLN A 383 -9.58 22.24 5.07
C GLN A 383 -10.39 22.22 3.78
N SER A 384 -10.57 23.38 3.14
CA SER A 384 -11.32 23.45 1.88
C SER A 384 -10.65 22.65 0.76
N ALA A 385 -9.32 22.70 0.63
CA ALA A 385 -8.61 21.94 -0.40
C ALA A 385 -8.65 20.43 -0.13
N HIS A 386 -8.49 20.02 1.13
CA HIS A 386 -8.63 18.64 1.57
C HIS A 386 -10.05 18.12 1.29
N ASP A 387 -11.10 18.80 1.76
CA ASP A 387 -12.49 18.34 1.63
C ASP A 387 -12.95 18.24 0.17
N ASN A 388 -12.44 19.11 -0.70
CA ASN A 388 -12.68 19.00 -2.14
C ASN A 388 -11.92 17.82 -2.77
N THR A 389 -10.79 17.42 -2.19
CA THR A 389 -9.97 16.30 -2.65
C THR A 389 -10.60 14.96 -2.28
N ILE A 390 -11.23 14.84 -1.12
CA ILE A 390 -11.86 13.60 -0.67
C ILE A 390 -13.29 13.48 -1.24
N VAL A 391 -13.59 12.37 -1.91
CA VAL A 391 -14.97 12.01 -2.33
C VAL A 391 -15.71 11.39 -1.15
N SER A 392 -15.07 10.43 -0.50
CA SER A 392 -15.58 9.67 0.63
C SER A 392 -14.41 8.99 1.35
N THR A 393 -14.58 8.76 2.65
CA THR A 393 -13.69 7.93 3.46
C THR A 393 -14.55 7.07 4.36
N ALA A 394 -14.10 5.85 4.63
CA ALA A 394 -14.65 5.00 5.67
C ALA A 394 -13.52 4.35 6.44
N THR A 395 -13.71 4.23 7.75
CA THR A 395 -12.73 3.67 8.67
C THR A 395 -13.43 2.71 9.61
N SER A 396 -12.70 1.73 10.13
CA SER A 396 -13.20 0.86 11.18
C SER A 396 -13.75 1.63 12.39
N PRO A 397 -14.62 0.98 13.20
CA PRO A 397 -15.10 1.55 14.45
C PRO A 397 -13.98 1.95 15.43
N TYR A 398 -12.80 1.32 15.33
CA TYR A 398 -11.65 1.64 16.17
C TYR A 398 -11.14 3.06 15.92
N PHE A 399 -10.81 3.40 14.66
CA PHE A 399 -10.32 4.73 14.32
C PHE A 399 -11.31 5.82 14.73
N THR A 400 -12.61 5.56 14.50
CA THR A 400 -13.68 6.48 14.89
C THR A 400 -13.74 6.68 16.42
N ARG A 401 -13.61 5.62 17.22
CA ARG A 401 -13.65 5.71 18.70
C ARG A 401 -12.45 6.44 19.30
N HIS A 402 -11.33 6.50 18.58
CA HIS A 402 -10.07 7.06 19.06
C HIS A 402 -9.74 8.43 18.44
N ASP A 403 -10.68 9.01 17.68
CA ASP A 403 -10.56 10.31 16.99
C ASP A 403 -9.41 10.36 15.96
N PHE A 404 -9.14 9.23 15.29
CA PHE A 404 -8.23 9.18 14.16
C PHE A 404 -8.95 9.59 12.88
N ALA A 405 -8.44 10.62 12.20
CA ALA A 405 -9.01 11.11 10.95
C ALA A 405 -8.15 10.57 9.79
N ILE A 406 -8.43 9.33 9.38
CA ILE A 406 -7.62 8.62 8.39
C ILE A 406 -8.01 9.04 6.98
N ASP A 407 -7.05 9.60 6.23
CA ASP A 407 -7.23 10.05 4.85
C ASP A 407 -6.04 9.76 3.95
N HIS A 408 -4.83 10.20 4.26
CA HIS A 408 -3.64 10.09 3.43
C HIS A 408 -2.40 9.92 4.32
N SER A 409 -1.46 9.10 3.86
CA SER A 409 -0.15 8.99 4.49
C SER A 409 0.95 9.71 3.71
N VAL A 410 2.00 10.10 4.44
CA VAL A 410 3.25 10.65 3.87
C VAL A 410 4.42 10.10 4.66
N LEU A 411 5.51 9.71 4.00
CA LEU A 411 6.72 9.21 4.65
C LEU A 411 7.23 10.20 5.72
N MET A 412 7.63 9.66 6.86
CA MET A 412 8.33 10.39 7.93
C MET A 412 9.85 10.23 7.80
N GLY A 413 10.57 11.31 8.12
CA GLY A 413 12.02 11.39 8.05
C GLY A 413 12.56 12.53 8.92
N ALA A 414 13.87 12.50 9.16
CA ALA A 414 14.60 13.52 9.89
C ALA A 414 16.05 13.64 9.40
N ASP A 415 16.56 14.87 9.36
CA ASP A 415 17.88 15.23 8.80
C ASP A 415 18.13 14.64 7.39
N GLY A 416 17.06 14.53 6.58
CA GLY A 416 17.09 13.93 5.25
C GLY A 416 17.29 12.41 5.26
N GLY A 417 17.22 11.79 6.43
CA GLY A 417 17.21 10.34 6.58
C GLY A 417 15.81 9.80 6.87
N TYR A 418 15.65 8.50 6.63
CA TYR A 418 14.42 7.76 6.94
C TYR A 418 14.80 6.43 7.60
N SER A 419 13.94 5.92 8.47
CA SER A 419 14.25 4.72 9.26
C SER A 419 13.48 3.49 8.83
N LYS A 420 14.12 2.34 8.93
CA LYS A 420 13.46 1.04 9.04
C LYS A 420 13.60 0.52 10.46
N VAL A 421 12.50 0.12 11.06
CA VAL A 421 12.48 -0.38 12.44
C VAL A 421 12.05 -1.84 12.49
N GLY A 422 12.70 -2.62 13.35
CA GLY A 422 12.37 -4.01 13.66
C GLY A 422 11.93 -4.16 15.10
N TRP A 423 10.74 -4.74 15.30
CA TRP A 423 10.17 -5.01 16.63
C TRP A 423 9.99 -6.50 16.86
N SER A 424 10.02 -6.89 18.12
CA SER A 424 9.69 -8.22 18.62
C SER A 424 8.74 -8.07 19.80
N ILE A 425 7.89 -9.06 20.00
CA ILE A 425 7.04 -9.15 21.18
C ILE A 425 7.83 -9.90 22.26
N ASN A 426 7.95 -9.28 23.43
CA ASN A 426 8.31 -9.97 24.65
C ASN A 426 7.04 -10.59 25.23
N GLU A 427 6.84 -11.89 25.01
CA GLU A 427 5.64 -12.63 25.41
C GLU A 427 5.50 -12.75 26.95
N GLU A 428 6.61 -12.67 27.70
CA GLU A 428 6.57 -12.73 29.16
C GLU A 428 6.04 -11.41 29.77
N LEU A 429 6.46 -10.28 29.18
CA LEU A 429 6.05 -8.95 29.62
C LEU A 429 4.84 -8.40 28.86
N TRP A 430 4.44 -9.07 27.77
CA TRP A 430 3.46 -8.60 26.79
C TRP A 430 3.76 -7.19 26.29
N ARG A 431 5.00 -6.97 25.85
CA ARG A 431 5.50 -5.65 25.39
C ARG A 431 6.19 -5.74 24.04
N LEU A 432 6.07 -4.68 23.25
CA LEU A 432 6.88 -4.48 22.07
C LEU A 432 8.26 -3.96 22.44
N GLU A 433 9.29 -4.64 21.95
CA GLU A 433 10.68 -4.25 22.13
C GLU A 433 11.34 -4.05 20.76
N PRO A 434 12.04 -2.93 20.55
CA PRO A 434 12.77 -2.75 19.32
C PRO A 434 14.04 -3.59 19.39
N TRP A 435 14.29 -4.42 18.39
CA TRP A 435 15.55 -5.16 18.30
C TRP A 435 16.47 -4.60 17.20
N TYR A 436 15.93 -3.75 16.31
CA TYR A 436 16.65 -3.22 15.17
C TYR A 436 16.17 -1.83 14.76
N LEU A 437 17.13 -0.95 14.48
CA LEU A 437 16.92 0.30 13.77
C LEU A 437 17.94 0.41 12.66
N ARG A 438 17.50 0.83 11.47
CA ARG A 438 18.41 1.37 10.47
C ARG A 438 17.95 2.73 10.02
N ILE A 439 18.85 3.69 10.05
CA ILE A 439 18.67 5.01 9.46
C ILE A 439 19.43 5.03 8.15
N TYR A 440 18.72 5.27 7.06
CA TYR A 440 19.32 5.57 5.77
C TYR A 440 19.57 7.06 5.71
N GLU A 441 20.82 7.44 5.52
CA GLU A 441 21.28 8.81 5.62
C GLU A 441 21.20 9.49 4.25
N LYS A 442 21.11 10.82 4.26
CA LYS A 442 20.91 11.60 3.03
C LYS A 442 22.00 11.46 1.99
N ASP A 443 23.19 11.03 2.38
CA ASP A 443 24.39 10.93 1.54
C ASP A 443 24.66 9.52 0.98
N GLY A 444 23.71 8.60 1.19
CA GLY A 444 23.86 7.21 0.75
C GLY A 444 24.69 6.35 1.71
N ASN A 445 24.82 6.76 2.97
CA ASN A 445 25.24 5.86 4.04
C ASN A 445 24.03 5.33 4.81
N TYR A 446 24.25 4.31 5.64
CA TYR A 446 23.28 3.92 6.65
C TYR A 446 23.96 3.55 7.96
N SER A 447 23.25 3.82 9.06
CA SER A 447 23.63 3.45 10.42
C SER A 447 22.60 2.47 10.97
N SER A 448 23.06 1.29 11.40
CA SER A 448 22.21 0.25 12.01
C SER A 448 22.55 0.06 13.49
N TYR A 449 21.51 0.00 14.32
CA TYR A 449 21.58 -0.16 15.77
C TYR A 449 20.83 -1.46 16.15
N TYR A 450 21.37 -2.16 17.14
CA TYR A 450 20.86 -3.42 17.65
C TYR A 450 21.01 -3.46 19.18
N GLY A 451 20.27 -4.36 19.84
CA GLY A 451 20.45 -4.62 21.27
C GLY A 451 19.99 -3.46 22.16
N PHE A 452 18.82 -2.91 21.88
CA PHE A 452 18.20 -1.87 22.71
C PHE A 452 17.95 -2.41 24.13
N GLU A 453 18.24 -1.60 25.16
CA GLU A 453 18.00 -1.95 26.57
C GLU A 453 16.52 -1.84 26.91
N GLU A 454 15.94 -2.82 27.62
CA GLU A 454 14.54 -2.77 28.09
C GLU A 454 14.22 -1.46 28.83
N SER A 455 13.15 -0.77 28.44
CA SER A 455 12.71 0.50 29.03
C SER A 455 11.21 0.50 29.32
N ASP A 456 10.82 1.03 30.49
CA ASP A 456 9.42 1.35 30.85
C ASP A 456 8.94 2.69 30.23
N GLU A 457 9.84 3.48 29.65
CA GLU A 457 9.54 4.77 29.03
C GLU A 457 9.56 4.69 27.50
N ILE A 458 8.75 5.54 26.84
CA ILE A 458 8.82 5.78 25.40
C ILE A 458 10.28 6.13 25.05
N TYR A 459 10.92 5.36 24.17
CA TYR A 459 12.26 5.71 23.67
C TYR A 459 12.17 7.05 22.94
N ASP A 460 12.68 8.14 23.55
CA ASP A 460 13.14 9.27 22.76
C ASP A 460 14.44 8.85 22.08
N ILE A 461 14.28 8.37 20.85
CA ILE A 461 15.37 7.87 20.04
C ILE A 461 16.45 8.94 19.83
N SER A 462 16.12 10.22 19.85
CA SER A 462 17.09 11.28 19.57
C SER A 462 18.18 11.31 20.65
N ASP A 463 17.80 11.15 21.92
CA ASP A 463 18.75 11.04 23.04
C ASP A 463 19.51 9.70 22.99
N TYR A 464 18.84 8.61 22.64
CA TYR A 464 19.49 7.30 22.47
C TYR A 464 20.57 7.34 21.38
N LEU A 465 20.26 7.88 20.20
CA LEU A 465 21.18 8.00 19.08
C LEU A 465 22.37 8.90 19.40
N ALA A 466 22.14 9.98 20.16
CA ALA A 466 23.21 10.85 20.63
C ALA A 466 24.16 10.13 21.60
N ALA A 467 23.64 9.27 22.47
CA ALA A 467 24.44 8.50 23.44
C ALA A 467 25.16 7.29 22.80
N HIS A 468 24.57 6.67 21.78
CA HIS A 468 25.03 5.40 21.17
C HIS A 468 25.57 5.57 19.75
N GLN A 469 25.99 6.79 19.38
CA GLN A 469 26.46 7.09 18.03
C GLN A 469 27.64 6.19 17.59
N ASP A 470 28.49 5.80 18.54
CA ASP A 470 29.66 4.96 18.28
C ASP A 470 29.32 3.47 18.15
N ASP A 471 28.14 3.05 18.59
CA ASP A 471 27.70 1.64 18.58
C ASP A 471 27.10 1.22 17.22
N ALA A 472 26.86 2.17 16.33
CA ALA A 472 26.24 1.93 15.04
C ALA A 472 27.12 1.08 14.10
N PHE A 473 26.53 0.02 13.55
CA PHE A 473 27.06 -0.63 12.35
C PHE A 473 26.82 0.26 11.13
N ARG A 474 27.90 0.69 10.48
CA ARG A 474 27.85 1.60 9.32
C ARG A 474 28.04 0.85 8.01
N GLY A 475 27.23 1.21 7.02
CA GLY A 475 27.37 0.72 5.65
C GLY A 475 27.05 1.80 4.64
N SER A 476 27.20 1.45 3.36
CA SER A 476 26.81 2.30 2.23
C SER A 476 25.58 1.74 1.54
N TRP A 477 24.80 2.64 0.97
CA TRP A 477 23.60 2.40 0.21
C TRP A 477 23.73 3.14 -1.14
N PRO A 478 23.50 2.46 -2.28
CA PRO A 478 23.80 3.06 -3.58
C PRO A 478 22.95 4.27 -4.02
N SER A 479 21.95 4.69 -3.21
CA SER A 479 21.11 5.87 -3.45
C SER A 479 21.27 6.90 -2.36
N THR A 480 20.95 8.15 -2.70
CA THR A 480 20.82 9.24 -1.73
C THR A 480 19.36 9.64 -1.53
N PHE A 481 19.10 10.49 -0.53
CA PHE A 481 17.79 11.13 -0.37
C PHE A 481 17.42 11.98 -1.61
N ALA A 482 18.43 12.60 -2.23
CA ALA A 482 18.26 13.37 -3.46
C ALA A 482 17.89 12.50 -4.67
N ASP A 483 18.45 11.28 -4.75
CA ASP A 483 18.16 10.32 -5.83
C ASP A 483 16.80 9.63 -5.66
N THR A 484 16.21 9.70 -4.46
CA THR A 484 14.95 9.04 -4.12
C THR A 484 13.83 10.04 -3.87
N TYR A 485 13.63 10.48 -2.63
CA TYR A 485 12.45 11.26 -2.21
C TYR A 485 12.34 12.61 -2.92
N CYS A 486 13.46 13.32 -3.15
CA CYS A 486 13.45 14.61 -3.85
C CYS A 486 13.01 14.51 -5.32
N THR A 487 13.01 13.31 -5.91
CA THR A 487 12.59 13.12 -7.30
C THR A 487 11.07 13.04 -7.46
N LEU A 488 10.33 12.83 -6.37
CA LEU A 488 8.89 12.64 -6.38
C LEU A 488 8.12 13.91 -6.77
N GLU A 489 7.05 13.75 -7.55
CA GLU A 489 6.11 14.82 -7.90
C GLU A 489 5.45 15.43 -6.67
N PHE A 490 5.11 14.60 -5.65
CA PHE A 490 4.62 15.10 -4.36
C PHE A 490 5.60 16.11 -3.75
N SER A 491 6.87 15.73 -3.65
CA SER A 491 7.94 16.56 -3.11
C SER A 491 8.15 17.83 -3.93
N LYS A 492 8.20 17.74 -5.26
CA LYS A 492 8.34 18.92 -6.14
C LYS A 492 7.20 19.93 -5.98
N VAL A 493 5.97 19.45 -5.77
CA VAL A 493 4.78 20.31 -5.61
C VAL A 493 4.76 20.95 -4.22
N THR A 494 4.98 20.17 -3.17
CA THR A 494 4.76 20.58 -1.78
C THR A 494 6.02 21.05 -1.05
N GLY A 495 7.20 20.75 -1.58
CA GLY A 495 8.48 20.95 -0.92
C GLY A 495 8.66 20.10 0.34
N TRP A 496 7.93 18.97 0.48
CA TRP A 496 7.96 18.14 1.69
C TRP A 496 9.35 17.57 2.00
N ASP A 497 10.20 17.37 1.00
CA ASP A 497 11.61 17.04 1.19
C ASP A 497 12.35 18.05 2.09
N ARG A 498 12.01 19.34 2.01
CA ARG A 498 12.55 20.37 2.90
C ARG A 498 12.18 20.09 4.36
N TRP A 499 10.95 19.61 4.61
CA TRP A 499 10.53 19.26 5.95
C TRP A 499 11.32 18.05 6.47
N LEU A 500 11.46 17.00 5.66
CA LEU A 500 12.27 15.82 6.01
C LEU A 500 13.75 16.16 6.26
N LEU A 501 14.29 17.15 5.53
CA LEU A 501 15.64 17.69 5.74
C LEU A 501 15.77 18.57 6.99
N THR A 502 14.68 19.19 7.43
CA THR A 502 14.67 20.18 8.52
C THR A 502 14.34 19.56 9.87
N SER A 503 13.40 18.62 9.90
CA SER A 503 12.97 17.92 11.11
C SER A 503 14.14 17.19 11.77
N GLN A 504 14.21 17.27 13.11
CA GLN A 504 15.17 16.51 13.93
C GLN A 504 14.49 15.36 14.69
N VAL A 505 13.20 15.12 14.45
CA VAL A 505 12.44 14.05 15.10
C VAL A 505 12.59 12.77 14.31
N HIS A 506 13.46 11.87 14.76
CA HIS A 506 13.71 10.65 14.04
C HIS A 506 12.49 9.71 14.01
N PRO A 507 12.23 9.03 12.87
CA PRO A 507 11.06 8.17 12.65
C PRO A 507 10.96 6.91 13.53
N PHE A 508 11.91 6.68 14.44
CA PHE A 508 11.82 5.62 15.44
C PHE A 508 11.03 6.05 16.68
N SER A 509 10.64 7.33 16.79
CA SER A 509 9.83 7.79 17.92
C SER A 509 8.55 6.95 18.00
N LEU A 510 8.42 6.20 19.10
CA LEU A 510 7.23 5.45 19.45
C LEU A 510 6.07 6.42 19.61
N SER A 511 5.27 6.57 18.56
CA SER A 511 4.05 7.34 18.70
C SER A 511 3.03 6.55 19.52
N PRO A 512 2.13 7.23 20.23
CA PRO A 512 0.96 6.58 20.79
C PRO A 512 0.14 5.85 19.73
N ALA A 513 0.13 6.32 18.48
CA ALA A 513 -0.51 5.63 17.37
C ALA A 513 0.20 4.31 17.01
N ASP A 514 1.53 4.22 17.10
CA ASP A 514 2.27 2.95 16.91
C ASP A 514 1.86 1.89 17.95
N TYR A 515 1.54 2.33 19.18
CA TYR A 515 1.06 1.46 20.25
C TYR A 515 -0.43 1.14 20.12
N GLU A 516 -1.28 2.16 19.97
CA GLU A 516 -2.74 2.00 19.83
C GLU A 516 -3.09 1.16 18.62
N LEU A 517 -2.29 1.21 17.56
CA LEU A 517 -2.55 0.45 16.36
C LEU A 517 -1.87 -0.90 16.36
N ASP A 518 -1.30 -1.38 17.47
CA ASP A 518 -0.48 -2.59 17.47
C ASP A 518 -1.17 -3.73 16.70
N ILE A 519 -0.59 -3.99 15.53
CA ILE A 519 -1.23 -4.63 14.37
C ILE A 519 -1.24 -6.16 14.53
N PHE A 520 -0.71 -6.66 15.66
CA PHE A 520 -0.54 -8.09 15.95
C PHE A 520 -1.80 -8.75 16.50
N GLY A 521 -2.95 -8.50 15.86
CA GLY A 521 -3.98 -9.52 15.82
C GLY A 521 -3.45 -10.63 14.91
N GLU A 522 -2.91 -11.70 15.50
CA GLU A 522 -2.47 -12.86 14.73
C GLU A 522 -3.57 -13.32 13.77
N TYR A 523 -3.25 -13.38 12.48
CA TYR A 523 -3.83 -14.39 11.60
C TYR A 523 -3.20 -15.74 12.00
N GLY A 524 -3.64 -16.27 13.14
CA GLY A 524 -3.25 -17.58 13.65
C GLY A 524 -4.11 -18.65 13.00
N ASP A 525 -3.52 -19.40 12.07
CA ASP A 525 -4.02 -20.71 11.67
C ASP A 525 -3.98 -21.65 12.89
N GLY A 526 -5.15 -21.96 13.46
CA GLY A 526 -5.35 -23.12 14.33
C GLY A 526 -5.30 -22.84 15.85
N ASP A 527 -6.47 -23.04 16.48
CA ASP A 527 -6.66 -23.40 17.90
C ASP A 527 -5.79 -22.70 18.95
N GLU A 528 -6.06 -21.42 19.28
CA GLU A 528 -5.64 -20.85 20.57
C GLU A 528 -6.78 -20.07 21.27
N GLU A 529 -6.79 -20.16 22.59
CA GLU A 529 -7.85 -19.76 23.51
C GLU A 529 -8.24 -18.27 23.36
N GLU A 530 -9.55 -17.97 23.39
CA GLU A 530 -10.08 -16.60 23.42
C GLU A 530 -9.34 -15.75 24.47
N GLU A 531 -8.67 -14.70 24.01
CA GLU A 531 -8.00 -13.73 24.87
C GLU A 531 -9.02 -13.12 25.85
N SER A 532 -8.75 -13.21 27.16
CA SER A 532 -9.69 -12.71 28.17
C SER A 532 -9.89 -11.19 28.05
N GLU A 533 -11.13 -10.70 28.20
CA GLU A 533 -11.46 -9.26 28.18
C GLU A 533 -10.58 -8.43 29.13
N GLU A 534 -10.16 -9.00 30.27
CA GLU A 534 -9.26 -8.34 31.23
C GLU A 534 -7.85 -8.10 30.67
N GLY A 535 -7.34 -8.99 29.81
CA GLY A 535 -6.05 -8.84 29.13
C GLY A 535 -6.06 -7.73 28.08
N VAL A 536 -7.13 -7.67 27.28
CA VAL A 536 -7.38 -6.60 26.30
C VAL A 536 -7.56 -5.25 27.02
N GLU A 537 -8.31 -5.20 28.12
CA GLU A 537 -8.53 -3.96 28.88
C GLU A 537 -7.27 -3.49 29.61
N ALA A 538 -6.41 -4.41 30.06
CA ALA A 538 -5.10 -4.06 30.63
C ALA A 538 -4.12 -3.52 29.58
N LYS A 539 -4.09 -4.11 28.36
CA LYS A 539 -3.34 -3.59 27.21
C LYS A 539 -3.79 -2.17 26.86
N LEU A 540 -5.10 -1.96 26.67
CA LEU A 540 -5.67 -0.64 26.38
C LEU A 540 -5.38 0.38 27.49
N LYS A 541 -5.43 0.00 28.77
CA LYS A 541 -5.07 0.90 29.90
C LYS A 541 -3.60 1.25 29.95
N ALA A 542 -2.70 0.30 29.66
CA ALA A 542 -1.28 0.58 29.56
C ALA A 542 -0.99 1.53 28.38
N MET A 543 -1.65 1.31 27.24
CA MET A 543 -1.52 2.11 26.02
C MET A 543 -2.08 3.54 26.16
N HIS A 544 -3.23 3.71 26.81
CA HIS A 544 -3.86 5.02 27.03
C HIS A 544 -3.06 5.94 27.96
N ASN A 545 -2.18 5.41 28.82
CA ASN A 545 -1.30 6.23 29.66
C ASN A 545 -0.22 6.98 28.86
N TYR A 546 0.02 6.60 27.60
CA TYR A 546 1.07 7.17 26.75
C TYR A 546 0.54 8.16 25.69
N ARG A 547 -0.78 8.28 25.51
CA ARG A 547 -1.35 9.29 24.62
C ARG A 547 -1.14 10.69 25.22
N PHE A 548 -0.36 11.53 24.56
CA PHE A 548 -0.37 12.96 24.88
C PHE A 548 -1.77 13.50 24.55
N SER A 549 -2.56 13.80 25.58
CA SER A 549 -3.74 14.64 25.35
C SER A 549 -3.26 15.97 24.76
N LEU A 550 -3.86 16.43 23.67
CA LEU A 550 -3.55 17.73 23.10
C LEU A 550 -3.78 18.86 24.12
N ASN A 551 -4.70 18.67 25.08
CA ASN A 551 -4.90 19.56 26.22
C ASN A 551 -3.69 19.62 27.18
N ASN A 552 -2.77 18.65 27.09
CA ASN A 552 -1.55 18.54 27.89
C ASN A 552 -0.29 18.97 27.12
N VAL A 553 -0.36 19.11 25.78
CA VAL A 553 0.69 19.77 24.99
C VAL A 553 0.56 21.27 25.26
N LYS A 554 1.29 21.74 26.27
CA LYS A 554 1.34 23.14 26.67
C LYS A 554 2.74 23.69 26.43
N PRO A 555 2.89 25.02 26.26
CA PRO A 555 4.20 25.67 26.24
C PRO A 555 5.06 25.18 27.41
N LEU A 556 6.37 25.11 27.22
CA LEU A 556 7.28 24.68 28.28
C LEU A 556 7.03 25.58 29.50
N PRO A 557 6.79 25.02 30.69
CA PRO A 557 6.63 25.85 31.88
C PRO A 557 7.89 26.71 32.05
N GLU A 558 7.71 28.03 32.27
CA GLU A 558 8.78 29.02 32.41
C GLU A 558 9.98 28.39 33.12
N LYS A 559 11.12 28.27 32.41
CA LYS A 559 12.34 27.58 32.84
C LYS A 559 12.57 27.67 34.35
N LYS A 560 12.16 26.64 35.10
CA LYS A 560 12.80 26.36 36.38
C LYS A 560 14.18 25.85 36.01
N ASN A 561 15.17 26.72 36.20
CA ASN A 561 16.61 26.47 36.08
C ASN A 561 16.96 24.98 36.27
N TRP A 562 17.04 24.24 35.16
CA TRP A 562 17.77 22.98 35.13
C TRP A 562 19.24 23.36 35.26
N ILE A 563 19.74 23.28 36.49
CA ILE A 563 21.13 23.51 36.82
C ILE A 563 21.94 22.52 35.98
N ARG A 564 22.68 23.04 35.00
CA ARG A 564 23.84 22.34 34.44
C ARG A 564 24.70 21.91 35.63
N HIS A 565 24.80 20.61 35.87
CA HIS A 565 25.90 20.08 36.65
C HIS A 565 27.17 20.34 35.83
N ASP A 566 27.82 21.46 36.11
CA ASP A 566 29.19 21.72 35.68
C ASP A 566 30.07 20.59 36.23
N ASN A 567 30.73 19.91 35.30
CA ASN A 567 31.86 19.03 35.57
C ASN A 567 32.95 19.81 36.29
N ASN A 568 33.15 19.50 37.57
CA ASN A 568 34.39 19.74 38.30
C ASN A 568 34.56 18.68 39.38
N ARG A 569 35.24 17.59 39.02
CA ARG A 569 36.32 16.96 39.80
C ARG A 569 37.08 15.93 38.98
#